data_AF-J9EVE0-F1
#
_entry.id   AF-J9EVE0-F1
#
_cell.length_a   1.000
_cell.length_b   1.000
_cell.length_c   1.000
_cell.angle_alpha   90.00
_cell.angle_beta   90.00
_cell.angle_gamma   90.00
#
_symmetry.space_group_name_H-M   'P 1'
#
loop_
_entity.id
_entity.type
_entity.pdbx_description
1 polymer ?
#
loop_
_entity_poly.entity_id
_entity_poly.type
_entity_poly.pdbx_seq_one_letter_code
_entity_poly.pdbx_strand_id
1 'polypeptide(L)'
;MGVLGAVYWLRYGLMKMDYTMIAVNIFAATLMGLYLIFYYFMTKKKLWISIEICAVIFLISLMLLLVRIYRHDIFHPLGFTCMTFNILNFGAPLAGLKVVLRQRSCETLPLPMCIANLLVSSQWALYGVLVSDVYII
;
A
#
# COMPACT_ATOMS: atom_id res chain seq x y z
N MET A 1 -2.38 0.39 -3.27
CA MET A 1 -1.55 -0.41 -2.35
C MET A 1 -2.18 -1.77 -2.24
N GLY A 2 -1.40 -2.85 -2.21
CA GLY A 2 -1.90 -4.18 -1.90
C GLY A 2 -1.75 -4.49 -0.40
N VAL A 3 -2.11 -5.71 0.00
CA VAL A 3 -1.96 -6.22 1.39
C VAL A 3 -0.55 -5.94 1.94
N LEU A 4 0.49 -6.14 1.11
CA LEU A 4 1.89 -5.89 1.47
C LEU A 4 2.11 -4.44 1.95
N GLY A 5 1.65 -3.45 1.17
CA GLY A 5 1.82 -2.03 1.52
C GLY A 5 1.09 -1.67 2.80
N ALA A 6 -0.15 -2.16 2.97
CA ALA A 6 -0.94 -1.91 4.18
C ALA A 6 -0.27 -2.47 5.44
N VAL A 7 0.29 -3.69 5.37
CA VAL A 7 0.97 -4.32 6.52
C VAL A 7 2.29 -3.61 6.87
N TYR A 8 3.05 -3.16 5.86
CA TYR A 8 4.28 -2.39 6.08
C TYR A 8 4.00 -1.04 6.76
N TRP A 9 3.01 -0.30 6.24
CA TRP A 9 2.58 0.96 6.85
C TRP A 9 1.96 0.77 8.24
N LEU A 10 1.24 -0.33 8.46
CA LEU A 10 0.73 -0.70 9.79
C LEU A 10 1.88 -0.90 10.78
N ARG A 11 2.94 -1.64 10.37
CA ARG A 11 4.11 -1.83 11.24
C ARG A 11 4.82 -0.51 11.52
N TYR A 12 4.96 0.32 10.51
CA TYR A 12 5.56 1.65 10.64
C TYR A 12 4.79 2.52 11.64
N GLY A 13 3.45 2.60 11.49
CA GLY A 13 2.58 3.30 12.42
C GLY A 13 2.65 2.77 13.86
N LEU A 14 2.74 1.44 14.03
CA LEU A 14 2.94 0.82 15.36
C LEU A 14 4.27 1.20 16.00
N MET A 15 5.36 1.32 15.23
CA MET A 15 6.66 1.74 15.75
C MET A 15 6.69 3.23 16.11
N LYS A 16 5.97 4.06 15.34
CA LYS A 16 5.83 5.50 15.58
C LYS A 16 4.75 5.84 16.63
N MET A 17 3.95 4.85 17.05
CA MET A 17 2.75 5.03 17.89
C MET A 17 1.73 6.01 17.28
N ASP A 18 1.61 6.00 15.95
CA ASP A 18 0.68 6.85 15.19
C ASP A 18 -0.67 6.13 14.99
N TYR A 19 -1.63 6.45 15.84
CA TYR A 19 -2.96 5.83 15.82
C TYR A 19 -3.74 6.07 14.52
N THR A 20 -3.57 7.22 13.88
CA THR A 20 -4.24 7.55 12.62
C THR A 20 -3.78 6.60 11.52
N MET A 21 -2.45 6.43 11.42
CA MET A 21 -1.85 5.52 10.45
C MET A 21 -2.20 4.06 10.73
N ILE A 22 -2.22 3.65 12.01
CA ILE A 22 -2.63 2.30 12.40
C ILE A 22 -4.07 2.03 11.98
N ALA A 23 -5.02 2.91 12.30
CA ALA A 23 -6.44 2.71 12.01
C ALA A 23 -6.72 2.56 10.51
N VAL A 24 -6.17 3.45 9.68
CA VAL A 24 -6.37 3.43 8.23
C VAL A 24 -5.78 2.16 7.61
N ASN A 25 -4.60 1.73 8.06
CA ASN A 25 -3.94 0.55 7.49
C ASN A 25 -4.53 -0.77 7.98
N ILE A 26 -5.10 -0.84 9.20
CA ILE A 26 -5.89 -2.00 9.62
C ILE A 26 -7.09 -2.16 8.69
N PHE A 27 -7.82 -1.08 8.44
CA PHE A 27 -8.98 -1.11 7.54
C PHE A 27 -8.60 -1.47 6.09
N ALA A 28 -7.47 -0.95 5.60
CA ALA A 28 -6.96 -1.31 4.29
C ALA A 28 -6.56 -2.80 4.20
N ALA A 29 -5.85 -3.31 5.21
CA ALA A 29 -5.43 -4.71 5.26
C ALA A 29 -6.62 -5.67 5.33
N THR A 30 -7.67 -5.35 6.09
CA THR A 30 -8.87 -6.19 6.18
C THR A 30 -9.63 -6.21 4.85
N LEU A 31 -9.89 -5.06 4.23
CA LEU A 31 -10.56 -4.99 2.93
C LEU A 31 -9.78 -5.72 1.83
N MET A 32 -8.46 -5.52 1.75
CA MET A 32 -7.63 -6.18 0.75
C MET A 32 -7.49 -7.69 1.02
N GLY A 33 -7.47 -8.10 2.29
CA GLY A 33 -7.50 -9.50 2.67
C GLY A 33 -8.80 -10.17 2.21
N LEU A 34 -9.95 -9.56 2.46
CA LEU A 34 -11.25 -10.05 2.01
C LEU A 34 -11.32 -10.13 0.48
N TYR A 35 -10.84 -9.10 -0.22
CA TYR A 35 -10.75 -9.10 -1.69
C TYR A 35 -9.91 -10.27 -2.20
N LEU A 36 -8.74 -10.51 -1.60
CA LEU A 36 -7.83 -11.58 -2.02
C LEU A 36 -8.42 -12.97 -1.75
N ILE A 37 -9.12 -13.16 -0.62
CA ILE A 37 -9.85 -14.39 -0.32
C ILE A 37 -10.93 -14.65 -1.37
N PHE A 38 -11.76 -13.65 -1.66
CA PHE A 38 -12.81 -13.75 -2.66
C PHE A 38 -12.24 -14.08 -4.06
N TYR A 39 -11.18 -13.37 -4.45
CA TYR A 39 -10.50 -13.57 -5.73
C TYR A 39 -9.88 -14.96 -5.86
N TYR A 40 -9.31 -15.49 -4.77
CA TYR A 40 -8.76 -16.84 -4.72
C TYR A 40 -9.83 -17.91 -4.95
N PHE A 41 -11.01 -17.76 -4.33
CA PHE A 41 -12.13 -18.69 -4.51
C PHE A 41 -12.70 -18.67 -5.92
N MET A 42 -12.79 -17.48 -6.53
CA MET A 42 -13.35 -17.32 -7.88
C MET A 42 -12.41 -17.73 -9.01
N THR A 43 -11.10 -17.80 -8.75
CA THR A 43 -10.12 -18.07 -9.80
C THR A 43 -9.94 -19.55 -10.10
N LYS A 44 -9.97 -19.89 -11.40
CA LYS A 44 -9.66 -21.23 -11.91
C LYS A 44 -8.16 -21.56 -11.91
N LYS A 45 -7.30 -20.57 -12.21
CA LYS A 45 -5.83 -20.72 -12.28
C LYS A 45 -5.16 -20.49 -10.92
N LYS A 46 -5.35 -21.43 -9.98
CA LYS A 46 -4.91 -21.26 -8.58
C LYS A 46 -3.39 -21.20 -8.39
N LEU A 47 -2.59 -21.83 -9.28
CA LEU A 47 -1.13 -21.90 -9.12
C LEU A 47 -0.48 -20.51 -9.07
N TRP A 48 -0.77 -19.65 -10.03
CA TRP A 48 -0.16 -18.31 -10.14
C TRP A 48 -0.51 -17.43 -8.95
N ILE A 49 -1.80 -17.43 -8.57
CA ILE A 49 -2.25 -16.67 -7.39
C ILE A 49 -1.61 -17.20 -6.12
N SER A 50 -1.52 -18.53 -5.94
CA SER A 50 -0.84 -19.10 -4.77
C SER A 50 0.63 -18.68 -4.71
N ILE A 51 1.34 -18.62 -5.84
CA ILE A 51 2.73 -18.15 -5.89
C ILE A 51 2.82 -16.68 -5.45
N GLU A 52 1.93 -15.82 -5.95
CA GLU A 52 1.89 -14.40 -5.55
C GLU A 52 1.58 -14.22 -4.06
N ILE A 53 0.60 -14.97 -3.53
CA ILE A 53 0.26 -14.95 -2.11
C ILE A 53 1.45 -15.42 -1.27
N CYS A 54 2.11 -16.51 -1.66
CA CYS A 54 3.30 -17.00 -0.99
C CYS A 54 4.42 -15.96 -0.99
N ALA A 55 4.64 -15.26 -2.10
CA ALA A 55 5.63 -14.18 -2.17
C ALA A 55 5.30 -13.03 -1.22
N VAL A 56 4.02 -12.62 -1.12
CA VAL A 56 3.57 -11.58 -0.18
C VAL A 56 3.78 -12.02 1.27
N ILE A 57 3.39 -13.25 1.62
CA ILE A 57 3.59 -13.80 2.97
C ILE A 57 5.07 -13.87 3.32
N PHE A 58 5.92 -14.30 2.38
CA PHE A 58 7.36 -14.36 2.56
C PHE A 58 7.95 -12.97 2.84
N LEU A 59 7.57 -11.94 2.08
CA LEU A 59 8.04 -10.56 2.29
C LEU A 59 7.59 -9.99 3.65
N ILE A 60 6.34 -10.23 4.05
CA ILE A 60 5.84 -9.82 5.38
C ILE A 60 6.63 -10.53 6.49
N SER A 61 6.86 -11.83 6.34
CA SER A 61 7.61 -12.63 7.32
C SER A 61 9.06 -12.17 7.44
N LEU A 62 9.70 -11.87 6.30
CA LEU A 62 11.03 -11.29 6.24
C LEU A 62 11.09 -9.94 6.98
N MET A 63 10.12 -9.06 6.72
CA MET A 63 10.01 -7.78 7.44
C MET A 63 9.91 -8.00 8.95
N LEU A 64 9.05 -8.92 9.41
CA LEU A 64 8.86 -9.18 10.85
C LEU A 64 10.12 -9.72 11.50
N LEU A 65 10.84 -10.61 10.81
CA LEU A 65 12.11 -11.15 11.26
C LEU A 65 13.17 -10.05 11.38
N LEU A 66 13.31 -9.20 10.36
CA LEU A 66 14.26 -8.08 10.38
C LEU A 66 13.94 -7.10 11.52
N VAL A 67 12.66 -6.79 11.76
CA VAL A 67 12.28 -5.93 12.89
C VAL A 67 12.60 -6.59 14.24
N ARG A 68 12.47 -7.91 14.35
CA ARG A 68 12.83 -8.63 15.57
C ARG A 68 14.33 -8.62 15.85
N ILE A 69 15.16 -8.70 14.81
CA ILE A 69 16.63 -8.70 14.92
C ILE A 69 17.15 -7.29 15.24
N TYR A 70 16.73 -6.28 14.46
CA TYR A 70 17.33 -4.94 14.48
C TYR A 70 16.55 -3.92 15.36
N ARG A 71 15.37 -4.28 15.88
CA ARG A 71 14.50 -3.48 16.77
C ARG A 71 14.31 -2.01 16.34
N HIS A 72 15.18 -1.11 16.81
CA HIS A 72 15.07 0.34 16.57
C HIS A 72 15.84 0.81 15.33
N ASP A 73 16.96 0.18 14.98
CA ASP A 73 17.80 0.61 13.85
C ASP A 73 17.11 0.45 12.50
N ILE A 74 16.05 -0.36 12.46
CA ILE A 74 15.29 -0.62 11.24
C ILE A 74 14.24 0.44 10.92
N PHE A 75 14.02 1.44 11.79
CA PHE A 75 13.00 2.45 11.58
C PHE A 75 13.17 3.21 10.26
N HIS A 76 14.40 3.68 9.98
CA HIS A 76 14.71 4.40 8.74
C HIS A 76 14.64 3.50 7.49
N PRO A 77 15.26 2.30 7.47
CA PRO A 77 15.07 1.35 6.36
C PRO A 77 13.60 0.99 6.11
N LEU A 78 12.81 0.77 7.17
CA LEU A 78 11.40 0.42 7.05
C LEU A 78 10.61 1.58 6.43
N GLY A 79 10.81 2.81 6.91
CA GLY A 79 10.19 4.02 6.32
C GLY A 79 10.53 4.18 4.84
N PHE A 80 11.79 3.98 4.47
CA PHE A 80 12.24 4.03 3.08
C PHE A 80 11.55 2.97 2.20
N THR A 81 11.41 1.73 2.70
CA THR A 81 10.67 0.69 1.96
C THR A 81 9.19 1.01 1.81
N CYS A 82 8.56 1.58 2.84
CA CYS A 82 7.15 1.99 2.81
C CYS A 82 6.92 3.10 1.77
N MET A 83 7.81 4.10 1.74
CA MET A 83 7.81 5.18 0.75
C MET A 83 8.00 4.61 -0.67
N THR A 84 8.96 3.71 -0.86
CA THR A 84 9.20 3.07 -2.17
C THR A 84 7.97 2.31 -2.67
N PHE A 85 7.31 1.52 -1.80
CA PHE A 85 6.07 0.85 -2.17
C PHE A 85 4.93 1.82 -2.47
N ASN A 86 4.86 2.96 -1.78
CA ASN A 86 3.91 4.01 -2.08
C ASN A 86 4.14 4.59 -3.49
N ILE A 87 5.39 4.92 -3.82
CA ILE A 87 5.77 5.44 -5.14
C ILE A 87 5.43 4.42 -6.24
N LEU A 88 5.80 3.15 -6.06
CA LEU A 88 5.50 2.08 -7.02
C LEU A 88 4.00 1.92 -7.28
N ASN A 89 3.16 2.21 -6.28
CA ASN A 89 1.71 2.12 -6.42
C ASN A 89 1.13 3.17 -7.39
N PHE A 90 1.83 4.30 -7.63
CA PHE A 90 1.45 5.25 -8.67
C PHE A 90 1.73 4.74 -10.10
N GLY A 91 2.43 3.61 -10.25
CA GLY A 91 2.60 2.96 -11.55
C GLY A 91 1.26 2.49 -12.16
N ALA A 92 0.32 2.01 -11.34
CA ALA A 92 -0.99 1.56 -11.80
C ALA A 92 -1.85 2.68 -12.43
N PRO A 93 -2.09 3.84 -11.77
CA PRO A 93 -2.81 4.94 -12.39
C PRO A 93 -2.07 5.54 -13.59
N LEU A 94 -0.72 5.54 -13.60
CA LEU A 94 0.05 6.00 -14.75
C LEU A 94 -0.13 5.10 -15.98
N ALA A 95 -0.20 3.78 -15.77
CA ALA A 95 -0.56 2.83 -16.82
C ALA A 95 -2.00 3.05 -17.32
N GLY A 96 -2.94 3.35 -16.42
CA GLY A 96 -4.31 3.74 -16.79
C GLY A 96 -4.35 5.01 -17.65
N LEU A 97 -3.58 6.03 -17.29
CA LEU A 97 -3.48 7.26 -18.07
C LEU A 97 -2.96 7.01 -19.48
N LYS A 98 -1.96 6.13 -19.64
CA LYS A 98 -1.46 5.71 -20.95
C LYS A 98 -2.57 5.08 -21.81
N VAL A 99 -3.47 4.29 -21.21
CA VAL A 99 -4.62 3.71 -21.90
C VAL A 99 -5.61 4.80 -22.33
N VAL A 100 -5.95 5.74 -21.44
CA VAL A 100 -6.84 6.86 -21.76
C VAL A 100 -6.31 7.72 -22.91
N LEU A 101 -5.01 8.06 -22.89
CA LEU A 101 -4.39 8.83 -23.97
C LEU A 101 -4.43 8.10 -25.32
N ARG A 102 -4.23 6.78 -25.31
CA ARG A 102 -4.26 5.94 -26.52
C ARG A 102 -5.68 5.74 -27.05
N GLN A 103 -6.64 5.50 -26.16
CA GLN A 103 -8.03 5.22 -26.51
C GLN A 103 -8.89 6.49 -26.67
N ARG A 104 -8.38 7.66 -26.25
CA ARG A 104 -9.11 8.94 -26.22
C ARG A 104 -10.44 8.85 -25.47
N SER A 105 -10.56 7.93 -24.52
CA SER A 105 -11.75 7.67 -23.71
C SER A 105 -11.40 7.63 -22.23
N CYS A 106 -12.20 8.27 -21.39
CA CYS A 106 -12.04 8.31 -19.94
C CYS A 106 -12.83 7.20 -19.21
N GLU A 107 -13.39 6.22 -19.92
CA GLU A 107 -14.20 5.15 -19.32
C GLU A 107 -13.43 4.34 -18.25
N THR A 108 -12.11 4.22 -18.39
CA THR A 108 -11.24 3.50 -17.45
C THR A 108 -10.81 4.32 -16.23
N LEU A 109 -11.05 5.64 -16.22
CA LEU A 109 -10.68 6.56 -15.14
C LEU A 109 -11.87 7.44 -14.75
N PRO A 110 -12.75 6.96 -13.85
CA PRO A 110 -13.91 7.73 -13.40
C PRO A 110 -13.45 8.96 -12.60
N LEU A 111 -13.93 10.14 -13.01
CA LEU A 111 -13.58 11.44 -12.40
C LEU A 111 -13.74 11.48 -10.85
N PRO A 112 -14.79 10.91 -10.24
CA PRO A 112 -14.92 10.89 -8.78
C PRO A 112 -13.75 10.20 -8.07
N MET A 113 -13.20 9.13 -8.65
CA MET A 113 -12.04 8.43 -8.08
C MET A 113 -10.77 9.28 -8.16
N CYS A 114 -10.60 10.06 -9.23
CA CYS A 114 -9.48 10.99 -9.35
C CYS A 114 -9.54 12.10 -8.30
N ILE A 115 -10.73 12.70 -8.09
CA ILE A 115 -10.92 13.74 -7.08
C ILE A 115 -10.71 13.19 -5.67
N ALA A 116 -11.27 12.02 -5.36
CA ALA A 116 -11.08 11.37 -4.07
C ALA A 116 -9.60 11.07 -3.79
N ASN A 117 -8.87 10.54 -4.78
CA ASN A 117 -7.43 10.29 -4.64
C ASN A 117 -6.64 11.58 -4.44
N LEU A 118 -6.97 12.66 -5.16
CA LEU A 118 -6.32 13.95 -4.97
C LEU A 118 -6.50 14.47 -3.53
N LEU A 119 -7.74 14.44 -3.02
CA LEU A 119 -8.05 14.88 -1.66
C LEU A 119 -7.32 14.04 -0.61
N VAL A 120 -7.32 12.72 -0.76
CA VAL A 120 -6.60 11.81 0.15
C VAL A 120 -5.10 12.06 0.11
N SER A 121 -4.49 12.21 -1.07
CA SER A 121 -3.07 12.51 -1.20
C SER A 121 -2.71 13.87 -0.61
N SER A 122 -3.51 14.90 -0.84
CA SER A 122 -3.31 16.23 -0.23
C SER A 122 -3.43 16.17 1.29
N GLN A 123 -4.38 15.40 1.83
CA GLN A 123 -4.54 15.22 3.27
C GLN A 123 -3.32 14.53 3.89
N TRP A 124 -2.79 13.47 3.26
CA TRP A 124 -1.60 12.77 3.75
C TRP A 124 -0.34 13.63 3.64
N ALA A 125 -0.18 14.40 2.57
CA ALA A 125 0.93 15.33 2.43
C ALA A 125 0.91 16.40 3.54
N LEU A 126 -0.26 16.99 3.81
CA LEU A 126 -0.43 17.95 4.89
C LEU A 126 -0.20 17.30 6.27
N TYR A 127 -0.66 16.07 6.46
CA TYR A 127 -0.41 15.28 7.67
C TYR A 127 1.09 15.01 7.88
N GLY A 128 1.81 14.58 6.84
CA GLY A 128 3.25 14.34 6.90
C GLY A 128 4.05 15.58 7.28
N VAL A 129 3.65 16.76 6.76
CA VAL A 129 4.21 18.05 7.14
C VAL A 129 3.95 18.36 8.62
N LEU A 130 2.71 18.15 9.11
CA LEU A 130 2.36 18.42 10.51
C LEU A 130 3.11 17.52 11.50
N VAL A 131 3.31 16.25 11.15
CA VAL A 131 4.02 15.29 12.01
C VAL A 131 5.55 15.34 11.77
N SER A 132 6.05 16.28 10.95
CA SER A 132 7.46 16.44 10.59
C SER A 132 8.12 15.13 10.11
N ASP A 133 7.39 14.33 9.32
CA ASP A 133 7.86 13.02 8.86
C ASP A 133 7.90 12.96 7.34
N VAL A 134 9.12 12.99 6.81
CA VAL A 134 9.42 12.97 5.37
C VAL A 134 8.96 11.69 4.70
N TYR A 135 8.86 10.57 5.43
CA TYR A 135 8.45 9.31 4.82
C TYR A 135 6.96 9.27 4.48
N ILE A 136 6.15 10.08 5.16
CA ILE A 136 4.67 10.14 5.02
C ILE A 136 4.24 11.12 3.92
N ILE A 137 5.07 12.12 3.62
CA ILE A 137 4.85 13.13 2.58
C ILE A 137 4.97 12.50 1.19
#